data_AF-A0A0C2WDP5-F1
#
_entry.id   AF-A0A0C2WDP5-F1
#
_cell.length_a   1.000
_cell.length_b   1.000
_cell.length_c   1.000
_cell.angle_alpha   90.00
_cell.angle_beta   90.00
_cell.angle_gamma   90.00
#
_symmetry.space_group_name_H-M   'P 1'
#
loop_
_entity.id
_entity.type
_entity.pdbx_description
1 polymer ?
#
loop_
_entity_poly.entity_id
_entity_poly.type
_entity_poly.pdbx_seq_one_letter_code
_entity_poly.pdbx_strand_id
1 'polypeptide(L)'
;NKFGIRRVYLHRPSYDPDVFVASSDLATPHLSTTRETIVEGGRPVSNPSFTPHCSMSSTSESSSSSNKSISLLLDWQNDGDNLKSDRSLNKLVENVLLNPHFRPADLIGFNTQRENRKRLDAASKLLEGFNVANIEIEVPSGDCSTRPCHFPISFHYRTLLSIIKNTFSTGTLASKVHMSPYKMFRKSPISGKEERVFSEIYDSDVMIEEHDKVQRVSLPPGETTCNRERVVAGLMFWSDMTHLANFGNAKLWPVYMMLGNLSKYVRSDPNTGACMHVAYLPSL
;
A
#
# COMPACT_ATOMS: atom_id res chain seq x y z
N ASN A 1 7.82 0.33 33.31
CA ASN A 1 6.55 0.85 32.75
C ASN A 1 6.28 2.26 33.26
N LYS A 2 6.93 3.29 32.69
CA LYS A 2 6.81 4.70 33.13
C LYS A 2 5.45 5.33 32.78
N PHE A 3 4.77 4.78 31.77
CA PHE A 3 3.50 5.29 31.25
C PHE A 3 2.26 4.65 31.89
N GLY A 4 2.44 3.66 32.76
CA GLY A 4 1.34 2.96 33.43
C GLY A 4 0.49 2.13 32.49
N ILE A 5 1.01 1.69 31.34
CA ILE A 5 0.26 0.95 30.31
C ILE A 5 0.47 -0.55 30.49
N ARG A 6 -0.60 -1.34 30.54
CA ARG A 6 -0.51 -2.80 30.58
C ARG A 6 -1.42 -3.43 29.53
N ARG A 7 -0.99 -4.57 29.01
CA ARG A 7 -1.77 -5.43 28.11
C ARG A 7 -2.30 -6.62 28.90
N VAL A 8 -3.53 -7.02 28.60
CA VAL A 8 -4.19 -8.20 29.17
C VAL A 8 -4.62 -9.07 28.02
N TYR A 9 -3.95 -10.20 27.88
CA TYR A 9 -4.25 -11.18 26.84
C TYR A 9 -5.21 -12.23 27.39
N LEU A 10 -6.14 -12.68 26.57
CA LEU A 10 -7.02 -13.80 26.93
C LEU A 10 -6.28 -15.14 26.82
N HIS A 11 -5.45 -15.28 25.78
CA HIS A 11 -4.58 -16.42 25.53
C HIS A 11 -3.12 -15.97 25.53
N ARG A 12 -2.19 -16.81 25.96
CA ARG A 12 -0.76 -16.43 25.99
C ARG A 12 -0.27 -16.13 24.57
N PRO A 13 0.29 -14.93 24.31
CA PRO A 13 0.78 -14.61 22.97
C PRO A 13 2.01 -15.45 22.61
N SER A 14 2.06 -15.92 21.37
CA SER A 14 3.22 -16.59 20.77
C SER A 14 4.30 -15.60 20.30
N TYR A 15 3.86 -14.38 19.96
CA TYR A 15 4.65 -13.34 19.33
C TYR A 15 4.14 -11.95 19.74
N ASP A 16 5.04 -11.00 19.99
CA ASP A 16 4.72 -9.59 20.20
C ASP A 16 5.57 -8.73 19.25
N PRO A 17 4.98 -8.12 18.21
CA PRO A 17 5.71 -7.33 17.22
C PRO A 17 6.33 -6.05 17.82
N ASP A 18 5.86 -5.58 18.98
CA ASP A 18 6.32 -4.33 19.57
C ASP A 18 7.57 -4.48 20.44
N VAL A 19 8.04 -5.71 20.67
CA VAL A 19 9.25 -5.96 21.49
C VAL A 19 10.49 -5.29 20.90
N PHE A 20 10.50 -5.08 19.59
CA PHE A 20 11.63 -4.50 18.86
C PHE A 20 11.40 -3.05 18.40
N VAL A 21 10.26 -2.43 18.75
CA VAL A 21 9.98 -1.05 18.36
C VAL A 21 10.78 -0.11 19.25
N ALA A 22 11.78 0.56 18.67
CA ALA A 22 12.59 1.50 19.42
C ALA A 22 11.80 2.79 19.71
N SER A 23 12.06 3.43 20.86
CA SER A 23 11.42 4.70 21.21
C SER A 23 11.66 5.80 20.16
N SER A 24 12.77 5.73 19.42
CA SER A 24 13.10 6.61 18.29
C SER A 24 12.11 6.49 17.13
N ASP A 25 11.58 5.29 16.91
CA ASP A 25 10.68 4.97 15.80
C ASP A 25 9.26 5.48 16.09
N LEU A 26 8.94 5.68 17.37
CA LEU A 26 7.69 6.30 17.83
C LEU A 26 7.78 7.84 17.89
N ALA A 27 9.00 8.37 17.93
CA ALA A 27 9.28 9.78 18.14
C ALA A 27 9.59 10.52 16.85
N THR A 28 9.70 9.85 15.69
CA THR A 28 10.02 10.52 14.43
C THR A 28 8.85 11.42 14.06
N PRO A 29 8.99 12.75 14.19
CA PRO A 29 8.01 13.61 13.59
C PRO A 29 8.19 13.39 12.08
N HIS A 30 7.12 13.25 11.32
CA HIS A 30 7.16 13.59 9.91
C HIS A 30 7.38 15.12 9.79
N LEU A 31 8.51 15.60 10.29
CA LEU A 31 9.11 16.83 9.83
C LEU A 31 9.67 16.46 8.46
N SER A 32 8.85 16.69 7.44
CA SER A 32 9.38 17.16 6.17
C SER A 32 10.50 18.13 6.51
N THR A 33 11.75 17.70 6.34
CA THR A 33 12.90 18.55 6.52
C THR A 33 12.94 19.46 5.30
N THR A 34 12.02 20.42 5.27
CA THR A 34 12.16 21.66 4.53
C THR A 34 12.48 22.70 5.58
N ARG A 35 13.73 22.70 6.03
CA ARG A 35 14.26 23.83 6.80
C ARG A 35 14.56 24.94 5.79
N GLU A 36 13.50 25.52 5.23
CA GLU A 36 13.58 26.80 4.53
C GLU A 36 12.99 27.85 5.43
N THR A 37 13.87 28.76 5.81
CA THR A 37 13.64 29.99 6.55
C THR A 37 12.41 30.71 6.00
N ILE A 38 11.48 31.06 6.90
CA ILE A 38 10.29 31.86 6.62
C ILE A 38 10.72 33.17 5.94
N VAL A 39 10.38 33.31 4.66
CA VAL A 39 10.11 34.61 4.03
C VAL A 39 8.73 34.48 3.38
N GLU A 40 7.85 35.39 3.75
CA GLU A 40 6.44 35.44 3.36
C GLU A 40 6.23 35.36 1.84
N GLY A 41 5.30 34.51 1.42
CA GLY A 41 4.84 34.41 0.03
C GLY A 41 4.02 33.15 -0.19
N GLY A 42 2.70 33.24 -0.08
CA GLY A 42 1.78 32.10 -0.16
C GLY A 42 1.91 31.29 -1.46
N ARG A 43 1.98 29.96 -1.33
CA ARG A 43 1.78 28.98 -2.41
C ARG A 43 0.98 27.78 -1.89
N PRO A 44 0.15 27.16 -2.74
CA PRO A 44 -0.81 26.14 -2.33
C PRO A 44 -0.12 24.80 -2.00
N VAL A 45 -0.74 24.10 -1.05
CA VAL A 45 -0.37 22.78 -0.52
C VAL A 45 -0.22 21.76 -1.64
N SER A 46 0.96 21.16 -1.75
CA SER A 46 1.25 20.02 -2.63
C SER A 46 0.75 18.72 -1.99
N ASN A 47 -0.11 17.99 -2.71
CA ASN A 47 -0.55 16.64 -2.32
C ASN A 47 0.61 15.63 -2.43
N PRO A 48 0.75 14.67 -1.50
CA PRO A 48 1.75 13.62 -1.60
C PRO A 48 1.41 12.70 -2.77
N SER A 49 2.31 12.66 -3.75
CA SER A 49 2.22 11.76 -4.91
C SER A 49 2.53 10.33 -4.44
N PHE A 50 1.57 9.42 -4.58
CA PHE A 50 1.78 7.99 -4.35
C PHE A 50 2.64 7.43 -5.50
N THR A 51 3.92 7.18 -5.24
CA THR A 51 4.74 6.34 -6.11
C THR A 51 4.70 4.91 -5.60
N PRO A 52 4.28 3.92 -6.40
CA PRO A 52 4.60 2.54 -6.08
C PRO A 52 6.12 2.39 -6.25
N HIS A 53 6.87 2.41 -5.16
CA HIS A 53 8.27 1.99 -5.15
C HIS A 53 8.33 0.49 -5.48
N CYS A 54 8.28 0.15 -6.76
CA CYS A 54 8.95 -1.06 -7.23
C CYS A 54 10.44 -0.78 -7.12
N SER A 55 11.06 -1.26 -6.05
CA SER A 55 12.49 -1.53 -6.03
C SER A 55 12.78 -2.59 -7.09
N MET A 56 12.91 -2.14 -8.34
CA MET A 56 13.48 -2.90 -9.43
C MET A 56 14.94 -3.14 -9.05
N SER A 57 15.17 -4.25 -8.35
CA SER A 57 16.51 -4.83 -8.27
C SER A 57 16.98 -5.07 -9.70
N SER A 58 18.04 -4.36 -10.04
CA SER A 58 18.76 -4.48 -11.29
C SER A 58 19.28 -5.91 -11.43
N THR A 59 18.60 -6.72 -12.24
CA THR A 59 19.17 -7.67 -13.20
C THR A 59 18.05 -8.58 -13.71
N SER A 60 17.46 -8.26 -14.86
CA SER A 60 16.96 -9.28 -15.78
C SER A 60 17.11 -8.78 -17.21
N GLU A 61 18.21 -9.20 -17.83
CA GLU A 61 18.40 -9.15 -19.28
C GLU A 61 17.47 -10.17 -19.93
N SER A 62 16.33 -9.72 -20.43
CA SER A 62 15.57 -10.26 -21.59
C SER A 62 14.27 -9.43 -21.68
N SER A 63 13.79 -8.91 -22.80
CA SER A 63 14.07 -9.12 -24.22
C SER A 63 13.46 -7.97 -25.04
N SER A 64 13.90 -7.84 -26.30
CA SER A 64 13.64 -6.80 -27.31
C SER A 64 14.60 -5.62 -27.23
N SER A 65 15.25 -5.34 -28.36
CA SER A 65 16.32 -4.37 -28.57
C SER A 65 15.97 -2.97 -28.04
N SER A 66 16.27 -2.72 -26.76
CA SER A 66 16.04 -1.42 -26.14
C SER A 66 17.17 -0.48 -26.50
N ASN A 67 16.87 0.48 -27.37
CA ASN A 67 17.74 1.60 -27.68
C ASN A 67 18.09 2.31 -26.37
N LYS A 68 19.37 2.22 -25.95
CA LYS A 68 19.83 2.68 -24.64
C LYS A 68 19.62 4.19 -24.46
N SER A 69 19.82 4.97 -25.52
CA SER A 69 19.59 6.41 -25.55
C SER A 69 18.12 6.76 -25.27
N ILE A 70 17.19 6.03 -25.88
CA ILE A 70 15.75 6.17 -25.63
C ILE A 70 15.42 5.77 -24.18
N SER A 71 15.98 4.66 -23.67
CA SER A 71 15.74 4.25 -22.26
C SER A 71 16.19 5.32 -21.27
N LEU A 72 17.42 5.85 -21.42
CA LEU A 72 17.97 6.87 -20.52
C LEU A 72 17.10 8.14 -20.49
N LEU A 73 16.59 8.58 -21.65
CA LEU A 73 15.69 9.74 -21.74
C LEU A 73 14.35 9.48 -21.06
N LEU A 74 13.76 8.30 -21.28
CA LEU A 74 12.49 7.94 -20.64
C LEU A 74 12.66 7.72 -19.14
N ASP A 75 13.80 7.21 -18.68
CA ASP A 75 14.09 7.06 -17.24
C ASP A 75 14.22 8.42 -16.56
N TRP A 76 14.96 9.36 -17.18
CA TRP A 76 15.03 10.74 -16.69
C TRP A 76 13.65 11.42 -16.64
N GLN A 77 12.82 11.23 -17.67
CA GLN A 77 11.46 11.78 -17.70
C GLN A 77 10.59 11.23 -16.54
N ASN A 78 10.86 10.02 -16.07
CA ASN A 78 10.06 9.34 -15.03
C ASN A 78 10.77 9.29 -13.65
N ASP A 79 11.83 10.06 -13.41
CA ASP A 79 12.59 10.10 -12.15
C ASP A 79 11.84 10.78 -10.98
N GLY A 80 10.50 10.90 -11.07
CA GLY A 80 9.62 11.31 -9.98
C GLY A 80 9.60 12.81 -9.63
N ASP A 81 10.45 13.64 -10.24
CA ASP A 81 10.38 15.10 -10.10
C ASP A 81 9.29 15.65 -11.04
N ASN A 82 8.11 15.92 -10.46
CA ASN A 82 6.96 16.47 -11.20
C ASN A 82 7.21 17.90 -11.71
N LEU A 83 8.33 18.52 -11.32
CA LEU A 83 8.76 19.85 -11.77
C LEU A 83 10.13 19.77 -12.45
N LYS A 84 10.29 20.54 -13.52
CA LYS A 84 11.63 20.76 -14.09
C LYS A 84 12.39 21.69 -13.16
N SER A 85 13.35 21.14 -12.42
CA SER A 85 14.26 21.86 -11.54
C SER A 85 15.66 21.98 -12.16
N ASP A 86 16.47 22.93 -11.68
CA ASP A 86 17.89 23.04 -12.09
C ASP A 86 18.63 21.72 -11.82
N ARG A 87 18.31 21.06 -10.70
CA ARG A 87 18.82 19.73 -10.35
C ARG A 87 18.39 18.68 -11.38
N SER A 88 17.14 18.70 -11.81
CA SER A 88 16.63 17.78 -12.84
C SER A 88 17.33 18.01 -14.19
N LEU A 89 17.58 19.27 -14.57
CA LEU A 89 18.33 19.58 -15.78
C LEU A 89 19.79 19.12 -15.71
N ASN A 90 20.47 19.29 -14.57
CA ASN A 90 21.81 18.76 -14.37
C ASN A 90 21.85 17.24 -14.50
N LYS A 91 20.87 16.54 -13.90
CA LYS A 91 20.72 15.08 -14.08
C LYS A 91 20.54 14.67 -15.55
N LEU A 92 19.81 15.45 -16.35
CA LEU A 92 19.66 15.18 -17.79
C LEU A 92 21.03 15.23 -18.48
N VAL A 93 21.82 16.26 -18.21
CA VAL A 93 23.13 16.43 -18.83
C VAL A 93 24.08 15.32 -18.37
N GLU A 94 24.25 15.16 -17.07
CA GLU A 94 25.24 14.26 -16.47
C GLU A 94 24.91 12.78 -16.70
N ASN A 95 23.65 12.37 -16.48
CA ASN A 95 23.29 10.95 -16.45
C ASN A 95 22.76 10.45 -17.80
N VAL A 96 22.27 11.34 -18.67
CA VAL A 96 21.71 10.97 -19.98
C VAL A 96 22.61 11.42 -21.12
N LEU A 97 22.82 12.73 -21.29
CA LEU A 97 23.51 13.25 -22.47
C LEU A 97 25.01 12.92 -22.50
N LEU A 98 25.66 12.92 -21.34
CA LEU A 98 27.07 12.56 -21.18
C LEU A 98 27.29 11.05 -20.96
N ASN A 99 26.22 10.24 -20.99
CA ASN A 99 26.36 8.80 -20.82
C ASN A 99 27.14 8.18 -22.00
N PRO A 100 28.15 7.31 -21.78
CA PRO A 100 28.95 6.72 -22.86
C PRO A 100 28.15 5.92 -23.88
N HIS A 101 26.96 5.44 -23.50
CA HIS A 101 26.06 4.69 -24.37
C HIS A 101 24.98 5.55 -25.02
N PHE A 102 24.96 6.86 -24.77
CA PHE A 102 24.04 7.78 -25.41
C PHE A 102 24.56 8.16 -26.80
N ARG A 103 23.72 7.97 -27.81
CA ARG A 103 24.01 8.26 -29.21
C ARG A 103 22.91 9.14 -29.76
N PRO A 104 23.17 10.41 -30.14
CA PRO A 104 22.13 11.27 -30.70
C PRO A 104 21.41 10.69 -31.93
N ALA A 105 22.11 9.89 -32.74
CA ALA A 105 21.55 9.22 -33.92
C ALA A 105 20.40 8.26 -33.58
N ASP A 106 20.40 7.71 -32.36
CA ASP A 106 19.34 6.82 -31.85
C ASP A 106 17.99 7.53 -31.69
N LEU A 107 17.97 8.86 -31.70
CA LEU A 107 16.77 9.68 -31.49
C LEU A 107 16.09 10.11 -32.79
N ILE A 108 16.62 9.71 -33.95
CA ILE A 108 16.00 10.01 -35.23
C ILE A 108 14.61 9.36 -35.28
N GLY A 109 13.57 10.20 -35.41
CA GLY A 109 12.18 9.75 -35.38
C GLY A 109 11.66 9.40 -33.99
N PHE A 110 12.37 9.76 -32.90
CA PHE A 110 11.89 9.58 -31.53
C PHE A 110 10.54 10.28 -31.32
N ASN A 111 9.63 9.58 -30.65
CA ASN A 111 8.34 10.11 -30.27
C ASN A 111 7.99 9.60 -28.87
N THR A 112 7.93 10.50 -27.89
CA THR A 112 7.71 10.16 -26.48
C THR A 112 6.44 9.34 -26.26
N GLN A 113 5.34 9.68 -26.95
CA GLN A 113 4.07 8.95 -26.79
C GLN A 113 4.18 7.51 -27.29
N ARG A 114 4.82 7.31 -28.44
CA ARG A 114 5.02 5.97 -29.02
C ARG A 114 5.93 5.11 -28.15
N GLU A 115 7.05 5.67 -27.68
CA GLU A 115 7.98 4.90 -26.85
C GLU A 115 7.40 4.62 -25.45
N ASN A 116 6.61 5.53 -24.88
CA ASN A 116 5.85 5.26 -23.65
C ASN A 116 4.78 4.17 -23.86
N ARG A 117 4.10 4.14 -25.01
CA ARG A 117 3.14 3.07 -25.33
C ARG A 117 3.82 1.71 -25.37
N LYS A 118 4.97 1.59 -26.06
CA LYS A 118 5.76 0.35 -26.07
C LYS A 118 6.20 -0.08 -24.66
N ARG A 119 6.59 0.87 -23.81
CA ARG A 119 6.91 0.59 -22.40
C ARG A 119 5.69 0.08 -21.63
N LEU A 120 4.51 0.64 -21.83
CA LEU A 120 3.27 0.19 -21.18
C LEU A 120 2.87 -1.22 -21.63
N ASP A 121 2.96 -1.50 -22.94
CA ASP A 121 2.68 -2.82 -23.50
C ASP A 121 3.67 -3.87 -22.94
N ALA A 122 4.94 -3.51 -22.74
CA ALA A 122 5.94 -4.34 -22.07
C ALA A 122 5.78 -4.38 -20.53
N ALA A 123 5.20 -3.35 -19.92
CA ALA A 123 4.91 -3.22 -18.49
C ALA A 123 3.59 -3.89 -18.07
N SER A 124 3.05 -4.78 -18.92
CA SER A 124 1.97 -5.74 -18.60
C SER A 124 2.19 -6.51 -17.27
N LYS A 125 3.39 -6.43 -16.69
CA LYS A 125 3.72 -6.81 -15.31
C LYS A 125 2.91 -6.09 -14.21
N LEU A 126 2.33 -4.92 -14.47
CA LEU A 126 1.54 -4.18 -13.45
C LEU A 126 0.27 -4.93 -13.03
N LEU A 127 -0.35 -5.64 -13.97
CA LEU A 127 -1.54 -6.48 -13.73
C LEU A 127 -1.16 -7.94 -13.50
N GLU A 128 0.13 -8.26 -13.38
CA GLU A 128 0.59 -9.61 -13.08
C GLU A 128 0.05 -10.04 -11.71
N GLY A 129 -0.62 -11.19 -11.69
CA GLY A 129 -1.32 -11.70 -10.50
C GLY A 129 -2.74 -11.16 -10.30
N PHE A 130 -3.25 -10.26 -11.16
CA PHE A 130 -4.67 -9.90 -11.21
C PHE A 130 -5.44 -10.81 -12.16
N ASN A 131 -6.59 -11.27 -11.70
CA ASN A 131 -7.61 -11.95 -12.48
C ASN A 131 -8.57 -10.92 -13.10
N VAL A 132 -9.34 -11.35 -14.10
CA VAL A 132 -10.44 -10.56 -14.67
C VAL A 132 -11.76 -11.16 -14.20
N ALA A 133 -12.69 -10.32 -13.76
CA ALA A 133 -14.07 -10.69 -13.51
C ALA A 133 -15.01 -9.87 -14.39
N ASN A 134 -16.06 -10.52 -14.88
CA ASN A 134 -17.20 -9.87 -15.52
C ASN A 134 -18.42 -10.18 -14.67
N ILE A 135 -19.01 -9.15 -14.07
CA ILE A 135 -20.20 -9.28 -13.23
C ILE A 135 -21.26 -8.32 -13.71
N GLU A 136 -22.51 -8.62 -13.39
CA GLU A 136 -23.61 -7.69 -13.53
C GLU A 136 -23.95 -7.14 -12.13
N ILE A 137 -23.92 -5.82 -11.97
CA ILE A 137 -24.34 -5.19 -10.73
C ILE A 137 -25.72 -4.57 -10.91
N GLU A 138 -26.53 -4.67 -9.86
CA GLU A 138 -27.81 -4.00 -9.77
C GLU A 138 -27.60 -2.63 -9.12
N VAL A 139 -27.85 -1.56 -9.86
CA VAL A 139 -27.73 -0.18 -9.37
C VAL A 139 -29.12 0.36 -9.06
N PRO A 140 -29.42 0.70 -7.79
CA PRO A 140 -30.70 1.28 -7.43
C PRO A 140 -30.85 2.69 -8.03
N SER A 141 -32.05 3.00 -8.50
CA SER A 141 -32.43 4.29 -9.09
C SER A 141 -32.54 5.44 -8.08
N GLY A 142 -32.47 5.16 -6.78
CA GLY A 142 -32.71 6.12 -5.70
C GLY A 142 -34.20 6.42 -5.42
N ASP A 143 -35.09 5.94 -6.28
CA ASP A 143 -36.55 5.97 -6.11
C ASP A 143 -37.10 4.55 -5.99
N CYS A 144 -37.85 4.29 -4.90
CA CYS A 144 -38.47 3.00 -4.60
C CYS A 144 -39.51 2.54 -5.64
N SER A 145 -40.04 3.47 -6.45
CA SER A 145 -41.02 3.16 -7.50
C SER A 145 -40.37 2.74 -8.83
N THR A 146 -39.08 3.01 -9.00
CA THR A 146 -38.32 2.72 -10.21
C THR A 146 -37.54 1.41 -10.01
N ARG A 147 -37.60 0.51 -11.01
CA ARG A 147 -36.84 -0.75 -10.93
C ARG A 147 -35.34 -0.47 -11.05
N PRO A 148 -34.50 -1.21 -10.31
CA PRO A 148 -33.04 -1.10 -10.45
C PRO A 148 -32.57 -1.46 -11.86
N CYS A 149 -31.50 -0.80 -12.29
CA CYS A 149 -30.88 -1.04 -13.59
C CYS A 149 -29.67 -1.95 -13.44
N HIS A 150 -29.47 -2.85 -14.40
CA HIS A 150 -28.37 -3.80 -14.40
C HIS A 150 -27.23 -3.26 -15.26
N PHE A 151 -26.01 -3.29 -14.72
CA PHE A 151 -24.83 -2.79 -15.40
C PHE A 151 -23.75 -3.87 -15.45
N PRO A 152 -23.32 -4.31 -16.65
CA PRO A 152 -22.20 -5.22 -16.78
C PRO A 152 -20.89 -4.46 -16.50
N ILE A 153 -20.08 -5.00 -15.62
CA ILE A 153 -18.78 -4.46 -15.22
C ILE A 153 -17.70 -5.51 -15.45
N SER A 154 -16.66 -5.12 -16.16
CA SER A 154 -15.40 -5.87 -16.25
C SER A 154 -14.33 -5.19 -15.41
N PHE A 155 -13.66 -5.93 -14.54
CA PHE A 155 -12.64 -5.37 -13.66
C PHE A 155 -11.53 -6.36 -13.31
N HIS A 156 -10.37 -5.83 -12.96
CA HIS A 156 -9.23 -6.61 -12.50
C HIS A 156 -9.25 -6.77 -10.99
N TYR A 157 -8.95 -7.96 -10.47
CA TYR A 157 -8.91 -8.22 -9.04
C TYR A 157 -7.91 -9.29 -8.62
N ARG A 158 -7.45 -9.25 -7.37
CA ARG A 158 -6.71 -10.32 -6.70
C ARG A 158 -7.60 -10.98 -5.67
N THR A 159 -7.48 -12.29 -5.51
CA THR A 159 -8.23 -12.99 -4.46
C THR A 159 -7.76 -12.51 -3.09
N LEU A 160 -8.68 -12.35 -2.14
CA LEU A 160 -8.30 -11.97 -0.78
C LEU A 160 -7.31 -12.99 -0.18
N LEU A 161 -7.51 -14.27 -0.45
CA LEU A 161 -6.64 -15.34 0.02
C LEU A 161 -5.20 -15.21 -0.54
N SER A 162 -5.03 -14.86 -1.81
CA SER A 162 -3.68 -14.64 -2.37
C SER A 162 -3.00 -13.43 -1.73
N ILE A 163 -3.75 -12.35 -1.49
CA ILE A 163 -3.21 -11.16 -0.82
C ILE A 163 -2.77 -11.53 0.60
N ILE A 164 -3.66 -12.14 1.39
CA ILE A 164 -3.37 -12.56 2.78
C ILE A 164 -2.17 -13.50 2.82
N LYS A 165 -2.14 -14.54 1.98
CA LYS A 165 -0.99 -15.47 1.93
C LYS A 165 0.30 -14.72 1.63
N ASN A 166 0.30 -13.80 0.67
CA ASN A 166 1.48 -13.01 0.35
C ASN A 166 1.91 -12.15 1.55
N THR A 167 0.99 -11.41 2.18
CA THR A 167 1.31 -10.57 3.35
C THR A 167 1.97 -11.35 4.49
N PHE A 168 1.50 -12.56 4.76
CA PHE A 168 2.04 -13.42 5.82
C PHE A 168 3.29 -14.23 5.40
N SER A 169 3.56 -14.41 4.11
CA SER A 169 4.65 -15.30 3.63
C SER A 169 5.90 -14.57 3.15
N THR A 170 5.78 -13.36 2.61
CA THR A 170 6.87 -12.71 1.83
C THR A 170 7.25 -11.33 2.35
N GLY A 171 6.63 -10.84 3.42
CA GLY A 171 6.71 -9.42 3.80
C GLY A 171 7.50 -9.12 5.07
N THR A 172 8.19 -7.98 5.04
CA THR A 172 8.55 -7.18 6.25
C THR A 172 7.33 -6.83 7.10
N LEU A 173 6.13 -6.91 6.51
CA LEU A 173 4.85 -6.74 7.21
C LEU A 173 4.52 -7.92 8.14
N ALA A 174 4.88 -9.16 7.79
CA ALA A 174 4.52 -10.33 8.59
C ALA A 174 5.04 -10.23 10.03
N SER A 175 6.27 -9.72 10.20
CA SER A 175 6.85 -9.47 11.53
C SER A 175 6.21 -8.28 12.26
N LYS A 176 5.36 -7.47 11.62
CA LYS A 176 4.68 -6.34 12.25
C LYS A 176 3.22 -6.64 12.59
N VAL A 177 2.73 -7.84 12.26
CA VAL A 177 1.35 -8.27 12.50
C VAL A 177 1.16 -8.65 13.96
N HIS A 178 0.15 -8.07 14.61
CA HIS A 178 -0.37 -8.54 15.88
C HIS A 178 -1.27 -9.77 15.69
N MET A 179 -0.74 -10.94 16.05
CA MET A 179 -1.46 -12.21 15.95
C MET A 179 -2.40 -12.45 17.13
N SER A 180 -1.97 -12.09 18.34
CA SER A 180 -2.76 -12.28 19.57
C SER A 180 -3.38 -10.95 20.01
N PRO A 181 -4.72 -10.83 20.02
CA PRO A 181 -5.39 -9.61 20.47
C PRO A 181 -5.36 -9.48 22.00
N TYR A 182 -5.47 -8.24 22.50
CA TYR A 182 -5.38 -7.94 23.92
C TYR A 182 -6.22 -6.74 24.35
N LYS A 183 -6.60 -6.69 25.62
CA LYS A 183 -7.10 -5.46 26.23
C LYS A 183 -5.94 -4.59 26.71
N MET A 184 -5.99 -3.30 26.45
CA MET A 184 -4.99 -2.33 26.91
C MET A 184 -5.59 -1.43 27.99
N PHE A 185 -4.86 -1.26 29.09
CA PHE A 185 -5.26 -0.39 30.20
C PHE A 185 -4.16 0.60 30.52
N ARG A 186 -4.55 1.83 30.87
CA ARG A 186 -3.64 2.85 31.39
C ARG A 186 -4.03 3.18 32.82
N LYS A 187 -3.05 3.09 33.73
CA LYS A 187 -3.16 3.59 35.10
C LYS A 187 -2.54 4.98 35.19
N SER A 188 -3.35 5.97 35.54
CA SER A 188 -2.89 7.34 35.75
C SER A 188 -1.87 7.39 36.89
N PRO A 189 -0.68 7.98 36.68
CA PRO A 189 0.31 8.12 37.76
C PRO A 189 -0.12 9.16 38.81
N ILE A 190 -1.04 10.06 38.47
CA ILE A 190 -1.51 11.14 39.35
C ILE A 190 -2.71 10.66 40.18
N SER A 191 -3.75 10.16 39.52
CA SER A 191 -5.00 9.80 40.18
C SER A 191 -5.07 8.33 40.58
N GLY A 192 -4.15 7.48 40.12
CA GLY A 192 -4.20 6.03 40.33
C GLY A 192 -5.34 5.31 39.60
N LYS A 193 -6.25 6.06 38.94
CA LYS A 193 -7.39 5.52 38.20
C LYS A 193 -6.92 4.71 37.00
N GLU A 194 -7.52 3.56 36.78
CA GLU A 194 -7.29 2.72 35.61
C GLU A 194 -8.41 2.92 34.58
N GLU A 195 -8.03 3.02 33.31
CA GLU A 195 -8.94 3.25 32.20
C GLU A 195 -8.61 2.32 31.03
N ARG A 196 -9.65 1.82 30.35
CA ARG A 196 -9.52 1.03 29.11
C ARG A 196 -9.09 1.94 27.98
N VAL A 197 -8.05 1.54 27.27
CA VAL A 197 -7.57 2.20 26.06
C VAL A 197 -8.05 1.41 24.84
N PHE A 198 -8.56 2.14 23.85
CA PHE A 198 -8.94 1.63 22.53
C PHE A 198 -8.11 2.39 21.50
N SER A 199 -7.37 1.67 20.67
CA SER A 199 -6.45 2.30 19.72
C SER A 199 -6.35 1.61 18.38
N GLU A 200 -6.56 0.29 18.33
CA GLU A 200 -6.33 -0.53 17.15
C GLU A 200 -7.38 -1.64 17.07
N ILE A 201 -7.60 -2.20 15.87
CA ILE A 201 -8.59 -3.29 15.71
C ILE A 201 -8.23 -4.50 16.58
N TYR A 202 -6.95 -4.85 16.66
CA TYR A 202 -6.48 -5.97 17.49
C TYR A 202 -6.58 -5.75 19.00
N ASP A 203 -6.92 -4.53 19.46
CA ASP A 203 -7.23 -4.28 20.86
C ASP A 203 -8.73 -4.17 21.16
N SER A 204 -9.59 -4.31 20.14
CA SER A 204 -11.04 -4.25 20.28
C SER A 204 -11.62 -5.50 20.92
N ASP A 205 -12.74 -5.35 21.62
CA ASP A 205 -13.42 -6.49 22.24
C ASP A 205 -13.95 -7.49 21.19
N VAL A 206 -14.43 -7.01 20.04
CA VAL A 206 -14.86 -7.86 18.92
C VAL A 206 -13.73 -8.74 18.41
N MET A 207 -12.53 -8.19 18.21
CA MET A 207 -11.39 -8.99 17.73
C MET A 207 -10.95 -10.04 18.74
N ILE A 208 -11.01 -9.71 20.04
CA ILE A 208 -10.71 -10.65 21.13
C ILE A 208 -11.72 -11.80 21.13
N GLU A 209 -13.02 -11.48 21.01
CA GLU A 209 -14.10 -12.47 20.98
C GLU A 209 -14.01 -13.39 19.75
N GLU A 210 -13.76 -12.83 18.56
CA GLU A 210 -13.59 -13.61 17.34
C GLU A 210 -12.36 -14.51 17.40
N HIS A 211 -11.24 -13.99 17.91
CA HIS A 211 -10.03 -14.79 18.09
C HIS A 211 -10.27 -15.96 19.05
N ASP A 212 -11.00 -15.72 20.12
CA ASP A 212 -11.37 -16.72 21.11
C ASP A 212 -12.31 -17.80 20.56
N LYS A 213 -13.27 -17.42 19.70
CA LYS A 213 -14.09 -18.38 18.93
C LYS A 213 -13.21 -19.28 18.08
N VAL A 214 -12.27 -18.70 17.32
CA VAL A 214 -11.34 -19.47 16.48
C VAL A 214 -10.48 -20.44 17.30
N GLN A 215 -10.06 -20.07 18.51
CA GLN A 215 -9.30 -20.99 19.37
C GLN A 215 -10.14 -22.20 19.85
N ARG A 216 -11.45 -22.04 20.01
CA ARG A 216 -12.34 -23.11 20.46
C ARG A 216 -12.85 -24.03 19.34
N VAL A 217 -12.76 -23.61 18.09
CA VAL A 217 -13.22 -24.42 16.95
C VAL A 217 -12.43 -25.73 16.91
N SER A 218 -13.12 -26.86 16.73
CA SER A 218 -12.45 -28.15 16.50
C SER A 218 -11.81 -28.17 15.10
N LEU A 219 -10.70 -28.88 14.94
CA LEU A 219 -10.07 -29.01 13.62
C LEU A 219 -11.04 -29.68 12.63
N PRO A 220 -10.98 -29.33 11.33
CA PRO A 220 -11.81 -29.95 10.31
C PRO A 220 -11.66 -31.47 10.29
N PRO A 221 -12.72 -32.24 9.96
CA PRO A 221 -12.62 -33.68 9.81
C PRO A 221 -11.53 -34.06 8.79
N GLY A 222 -10.48 -34.76 9.24
CA GLY A 222 -9.34 -35.17 8.42
C GLY A 222 -8.02 -34.48 8.76
N GLU A 223 -8.04 -33.36 9.50
CA GLU A 223 -6.82 -32.69 9.98
C GLU A 223 -6.67 -32.92 11.49
N THR A 224 -6.17 -34.08 11.90
CA THR A 224 -5.96 -34.41 13.32
C THR A 224 -4.64 -33.89 13.90
N THR A 225 -3.76 -33.33 13.06
CA THR A 225 -2.36 -33.01 13.43
C THR A 225 -1.94 -31.57 13.11
N CYS A 226 -2.87 -30.66 12.79
CA CYS A 226 -2.50 -29.28 12.49
C CYS A 226 -2.13 -28.52 13.77
N ASN A 227 -0.83 -28.34 14.00
CA ASN A 227 -0.27 -27.63 15.15
C ASN A 227 0.04 -26.15 14.87
N ARG A 228 -0.48 -25.58 13.77
CA ARG A 228 -0.25 -24.17 13.42
C ARG A 228 -1.13 -23.27 14.26
N GLU A 229 -0.60 -22.12 14.65
CA GLU A 229 -1.39 -21.09 15.32
C GLU A 229 -2.53 -20.64 14.40
N ARG A 230 -3.74 -20.58 14.96
CA ARG A 230 -4.92 -20.09 14.28
C ARG A 230 -5.11 -18.64 14.70
N VAL A 231 -5.17 -17.74 13.73
CA VAL A 231 -5.24 -16.30 13.98
C VAL A 231 -6.41 -15.70 13.21
N VAL A 232 -6.96 -14.61 13.72
CA VAL A 232 -7.95 -13.81 13.00
C VAL A 232 -7.23 -12.71 12.24
N ALA A 233 -7.50 -12.62 10.94
CA ALA A 233 -7.03 -11.52 10.10
C ALA A 233 -8.14 -10.47 9.98
N GLY A 234 -7.95 -9.31 10.60
CA GLY A 234 -8.82 -8.16 10.41
C GLY A 234 -8.57 -7.56 9.03
N LEU A 235 -9.61 -7.45 8.20
CA LEU A 235 -9.49 -6.87 6.85
C LEU A 235 -10.22 -5.52 6.83
N MET A 236 -9.52 -4.48 6.38
CA MET A 236 -10.09 -3.14 6.23
C MET A 236 -10.04 -2.75 4.77
N PHE A 237 -11.20 -2.37 4.19
CA PHE A 237 -11.34 -2.04 2.78
C PHE A 237 -11.71 -0.58 2.57
N TRP A 238 -11.20 -0.01 1.49
CA TRP A 238 -11.56 1.33 1.03
C TRP A 238 -11.50 1.40 -0.50
N SER A 239 -12.16 2.41 -1.03
CA SER A 239 -12.06 2.80 -2.44
C SER A 239 -12.21 4.30 -2.54
N ASP A 240 -11.37 4.92 -3.36
CA ASP A 240 -11.38 6.34 -3.67
C ASP A 240 -11.10 6.58 -5.16
N MET A 241 -11.46 7.77 -5.65
CA MET A 241 -11.10 8.17 -7.01
C MET A 241 -9.63 8.59 -7.03
N THR A 242 -8.81 7.89 -7.80
CA THR A 242 -7.41 8.24 -8.00
C THR A 242 -7.20 8.87 -9.38
N HIS A 243 -6.45 9.96 -9.39
CA HIS A 243 -6.03 10.63 -10.62
C HIS A 243 -4.65 10.08 -11.01
N LEU A 244 -4.59 9.35 -12.13
CA LEU A 244 -3.40 8.56 -12.49
C LEU A 244 -2.24 9.41 -13.03
N ALA A 245 -2.49 10.64 -13.47
CA ALA A 245 -1.47 11.52 -14.02
C ALA A 245 -1.83 12.99 -13.79
N ASN A 246 -0.84 13.81 -13.42
CA ASN A 246 -1.01 15.27 -13.30
C ASN A 246 -1.50 15.93 -14.60
N PHE A 247 -1.31 15.27 -15.74
CA PHE A 247 -1.80 15.69 -17.05
C PHE A 247 -2.62 14.56 -17.69
N GLY A 248 -3.91 14.79 -17.87
CA GLY A 248 -4.86 13.85 -18.48
C GLY A 248 -6.13 13.66 -17.66
N ASN A 249 -7.17 13.11 -18.28
CA ASN A 249 -8.47 12.84 -17.63
C ASN A 249 -8.62 11.37 -17.19
N ALA A 250 -7.51 10.62 -17.15
CA ALA A 250 -7.53 9.22 -16.76
C ALA A 250 -7.85 9.09 -15.26
N LYS A 251 -8.96 8.43 -14.96
CA LYS A 251 -9.42 8.13 -13.61
C LYS A 251 -9.35 6.64 -13.36
N LEU A 252 -9.07 6.27 -12.12
CA LEU A 252 -9.09 4.89 -11.67
C LEU A 252 -9.72 4.83 -10.28
N TRP A 253 -10.53 3.81 -10.05
CA TRP A 253 -11.13 3.53 -8.74
C TRP A 253 -10.50 2.25 -8.18
N PRO A 254 -9.34 2.35 -7.51
CA PRO A 254 -8.78 1.22 -6.81
C PRO A 254 -9.68 0.81 -5.64
N VAL A 255 -9.71 -0.48 -5.39
CA VAL A 255 -10.09 -1.05 -4.10
C VAL A 255 -8.80 -1.48 -3.44
N TYR A 256 -8.57 -1.04 -2.22
CA TYR A 256 -7.39 -1.41 -1.44
C TYR A 256 -7.78 -1.98 -0.09
N MET A 257 -6.89 -2.79 0.45
CA MET A 257 -7.03 -3.47 1.72
C MET A 257 -5.81 -3.22 2.59
N MET A 258 -6.04 -3.03 3.88
CA MET A 258 -5.01 -3.10 4.92
C MET A 258 -5.40 -4.16 5.95
N LEU A 259 -4.40 -4.80 6.55
CA LEU A 259 -4.65 -5.66 7.70
C LEU A 259 -4.88 -4.81 8.95
N GLY A 260 -6.02 -5.02 9.61
CA GLY A 260 -6.33 -4.46 10.92
C GLY A 260 -5.40 -4.95 12.02
N ASN A 261 -4.65 -6.01 11.78
CA ASN A 261 -3.61 -6.53 12.68
C ASN A 261 -2.30 -5.71 12.66
N LEU A 262 -2.16 -4.75 11.73
CA LEU A 262 -1.03 -3.83 11.69
C LEU A 262 -1.39 -2.54 12.43
N SER A 263 -0.43 -2.01 13.20
CA SER A 263 -0.62 -0.72 13.88
C SER A 263 -0.92 0.38 12.86
N LYS A 264 -1.66 1.40 13.30
CA LYS A 264 -1.96 2.57 12.47
C LYS A 264 -0.69 3.25 11.94
N TYR A 265 0.42 3.21 12.69
CA TYR A 265 1.69 3.78 12.26
C TYR A 265 2.26 3.07 11.03
N VAL A 266 2.23 1.73 11.03
CA VAL A 266 2.63 0.93 9.86
C VAL A 266 1.69 1.19 8.69
N ARG A 267 0.38 1.25 8.94
CA ARG A 267 -0.61 1.52 7.89
C ARG A 267 -0.51 2.93 7.30
N SER A 268 -0.09 3.91 8.09
CA SER A 268 0.03 5.31 7.67
C SER A 268 1.36 5.63 6.97
N ASP A 269 2.38 4.78 7.09
CA ASP A 269 3.64 4.96 6.36
C ASP A 269 3.49 4.41 4.93
N PRO A 270 3.55 5.29 3.90
CA PRO A 270 3.37 4.88 2.50
C PRO A 270 4.45 3.92 2.00
N ASN A 271 5.60 3.85 2.67
CA ASN A 271 6.74 3.02 2.24
C ASN A 271 6.68 1.58 2.77
N THR A 272 5.73 1.27 3.64
CA THR A 272 5.64 -0.07 4.25
C THR A 272 5.02 -1.12 3.34
N GLY A 273 4.32 -0.70 2.29
CA GLY A 273 3.50 -1.58 1.46
C GLY A 273 2.26 -2.13 2.18
N ALA A 274 1.88 -1.56 3.34
CA ALA A 274 0.71 -2.02 4.11
C ALA A 274 -0.63 -1.80 3.38
N CYS A 275 -0.66 -0.88 2.41
CA CYS A 275 -1.80 -0.65 1.52
C CYS A 275 -1.71 -1.60 0.32
N MET A 276 -2.58 -2.61 0.27
CA MET A 276 -2.54 -3.65 -0.76
C MET A 276 -3.69 -3.47 -1.75
N HIS A 277 -3.37 -3.39 -3.05
CA HIS A 277 -4.40 -3.33 -4.09
C HIS A 277 -5.20 -4.64 -4.19
N VAL A 278 -6.52 -4.54 -4.12
CA VAL A 278 -7.44 -5.66 -4.26
C VAL A 278 -8.03 -5.70 -5.66
N ALA A 279 -8.52 -4.56 -6.15
CA ALA A 279 -9.18 -4.49 -7.44
C ALA A 279 -9.02 -3.11 -8.08
N TYR A 280 -9.31 -3.04 -9.37
CA TYR A 280 -9.34 -1.81 -10.16
C TYR A 280 -10.67 -1.73 -10.89
N LEU A 281 -11.56 -0.86 -10.41
CA LEU A 281 -12.89 -0.69 -10.96
C LEU A 281 -12.85 0.27 -12.16
N PRO A 282 -13.64 0.01 -13.21
CA PRO A 282 -13.79 0.94 -14.32
C PRO A 282 -14.59 2.17 -13.89
N SER A 283 -14.50 3.25 -14.68
CA SER A 283 -15.51 4.31 -14.60
C SER A 283 -16.85 3.74 -15.03
N LEU A 284 -17.88 4.00 -14.23
CA LEU A 284 -19.29 3.83 -14.63
C LEU A 284 -19.79 5.06 -15.38
#